data_AF-A0AAX2UL16-F1
#
_entry.id   AF-A0AAX2UL16-F1
#
_cell.length_a   1.000
_cell.length_b   1.000
_cell.length_c   1.000
_cell.angle_alpha   90.00
_cell.angle_beta   90.00
_cell.angle_gamma   90.00
#
_symmetry.space_group_name_H-M   'P 1'
#
loop_
_entity.id
_entity.type
_entity.pdbx_description
1 polymer ?
#
loop_
_entity_poly.entity_id
_entity_poly.type
_entity_poly.pdbx_seq_one_letter_code
_entity_poly.pdbx_strand_id
1 'polypeptide(L)'
;MYPLNLPEEELKHKVATDFFSPNPQSEIIKLDKDSKALLKNLDSTQILGRIDFCISYNAKTLFQPINFLWAEAKKGNKADIIESFIQLILTIGKEKTYENNLPPIFLGAFDCERIAFIPYHELDSIFTQNDFNWNVPPSNHDTKEFKQLHALAKELLESKKLQFNFKSDTKELQNFIRLNFTLHNENITKIPITKNNFTTIYQKWLLSVAPSISIDFEAEKPDILSSDFYLADLLSENNNTKAILDSLRILLQSDFYKVKLEKRVNSTSFNFTEFGFNDKQKAHTAFWNLYERPPKEEYWSHIIERRDLLVPSDIRERKGAFFTPQTWVGKAQSYLAKALGENYQSEYYIWDLAAGTGNLLTNLTESHKLYASTLDKADVGIMQELANDKSLALLPKHIFQFDFLNDEFFDKPCKKHAETGGGRF
;
A
#
# COMPACT_ATOMS: atom_id res chain seq x y z
N MET A 1 -25.66 -8.65 -25.37
CA MET A 1 -25.69 -9.64 -24.28
C MET A 1 -26.58 -9.12 -23.18
N TYR A 2 -26.33 -7.91 -22.69
CA TYR A 2 -27.14 -7.26 -21.67
C TYR A 2 -28.19 -6.30 -22.28
N PRO A 3 -29.39 -6.19 -21.70
CA PRO A 3 -30.39 -5.18 -22.11
C PRO A 3 -29.91 -3.75 -21.87
N LEU A 4 -30.20 -2.81 -22.77
CA LEU A 4 -29.75 -1.41 -22.64
C LEU A 4 -30.41 -0.65 -21.48
N ASN A 5 -31.53 -1.14 -20.96
CA ASN A 5 -32.24 -0.56 -19.83
C ASN A 5 -31.79 -1.14 -18.48
N LEU A 6 -30.86 -2.09 -18.48
CA LEU A 6 -30.35 -2.75 -17.27
C LEU A 6 -29.80 -1.71 -16.26
N PRO A 7 -30.18 -1.77 -14.97
CA PRO A 7 -29.57 -0.95 -13.95
C PRO A 7 -28.05 -1.19 -13.84
N GLU A 8 -27.30 -0.16 -13.48
CA GLU A 8 -25.83 -0.24 -13.44
C GLU A 8 -25.32 -1.26 -12.41
N GLU A 9 -25.91 -1.33 -11.21
CA GLU A 9 -25.58 -2.34 -10.21
C GLU A 9 -25.87 -3.77 -10.69
N GLU A 10 -26.96 -3.96 -11.42
CA GLU A 10 -27.29 -5.26 -11.98
C GLU A 10 -26.31 -5.63 -13.12
N LEU A 11 -25.87 -4.65 -13.91
CA LEU A 11 -24.84 -4.81 -14.92
C LEU A 11 -23.51 -5.24 -14.29
N LYS A 12 -23.04 -4.57 -13.22
CA LYS A 12 -21.83 -4.93 -12.47
C LYS A 12 -21.91 -6.40 -12.04
N HIS A 13 -23.00 -6.80 -11.40
CA HIS A 13 -23.20 -8.18 -10.95
C HIS A 13 -23.21 -9.21 -12.10
N LYS A 14 -23.90 -8.91 -13.21
CA LYS A 14 -23.96 -9.82 -14.37
C LYS A 14 -22.59 -9.97 -15.03
N VAL A 15 -21.84 -8.88 -15.24
CA VAL A 15 -20.48 -8.92 -15.81
C VAL A 15 -19.54 -9.72 -14.91
N ALA A 16 -19.58 -9.51 -13.58
CA ALA A 16 -18.82 -10.32 -12.62
C ALA A 16 -19.14 -11.82 -12.74
N THR A 17 -20.43 -12.15 -12.77
CA THR A 17 -20.88 -13.54 -12.81
C THR A 17 -20.54 -14.22 -14.13
N ASP A 18 -20.71 -13.52 -15.24
CA ASP A 18 -20.54 -14.08 -16.58
C ASP A 18 -19.07 -14.27 -16.97
N PHE A 19 -18.20 -13.31 -16.62
CA PHE A 19 -16.82 -13.31 -17.11
C PHE A 19 -15.77 -13.61 -16.03
N PHE A 20 -16.08 -13.38 -14.75
CA PHE A 20 -15.12 -13.47 -13.65
C PHE A 20 -15.49 -14.51 -12.58
N SER A 21 -16.49 -15.36 -12.83
CA SER A 21 -16.94 -16.43 -11.93
C SER A 21 -16.92 -17.80 -12.61
N PRO A 22 -16.67 -18.90 -11.87
CA PRO A 22 -16.70 -20.25 -12.42
C PRO A 22 -18.08 -20.72 -12.91
N ASN A 23 -19.15 -20.00 -12.55
CA ASN A 23 -20.54 -20.33 -12.86
C ASN A 23 -21.24 -19.17 -13.59
N PRO A 24 -20.98 -18.96 -14.89
CA PRO A 24 -21.64 -17.92 -15.67
C PRO A 24 -23.14 -18.15 -15.76
N GLN A 25 -23.92 -17.06 -15.76
CA GLN A 25 -25.37 -17.11 -15.95
C GLN A 25 -25.75 -17.08 -17.42
N SER A 26 -24.92 -16.48 -18.26
CA SER A 26 -25.11 -16.43 -19.70
C SER A 26 -25.00 -17.82 -20.36
N GLU A 27 -26.02 -18.17 -21.15
CA GLU A 27 -26.04 -19.39 -21.96
C GLU A 27 -24.98 -19.42 -23.08
N ILE A 28 -24.45 -18.24 -23.45
CA ILE A 28 -23.43 -18.09 -24.50
C ILE A 28 -22.04 -18.46 -23.97
N ILE A 29 -21.80 -18.26 -22.67
CA ILE A 29 -20.49 -18.46 -22.05
C ILE A 29 -20.38 -19.91 -21.61
N LYS A 30 -19.49 -20.65 -22.26
CA LYS A 30 -19.14 -22.02 -21.89
C LYS A 30 -17.69 -22.05 -21.42
N LEU A 31 -17.48 -22.55 -20.21
CA LEU A 31 -16.15 -22.65 -19.58
C LEU A 31 -15.69 -24.10 -19.51
N ASP A 32 -14.45 -24.34 -19.92
CA ASP A 32 -13.75 -25.61 -19.68
C ASP A 32 -13.34 -25.76 -18.21
N LYS A 33 -12.78 -26.93 -17.87
CA LYS A 33 -12.39 -27.27 -16.49
C LYS A 33 -11.31 -26.32 -15.95
N ASP A 34 -10.35 -25.95 -16.78
CA ASP A 34 -9.20 -25.14 -16.38
C ASP A 34 -9.61 -23.67 -16.16
N SER A 35 -10.47 -23.14 -17.03
CA SER A 35 -11.07 -21.82 -16.88
C SER A 35 -11.89 -21.71 -15.59
N LYS A 36 -12.68 -22.74 -15.26
CA LYS A 36 -13.41 -22.79 -13.98
C LYS A 36 -12.49 -22.82 -12.78
N ALA A 37 -11.39 -23.58 -12.84
CA ALA A 37 -10.41 -23.65 -11.76
C ALA A 37 -9.72 -22.30 -11.51
N LEU A 38 -9.38 -21.58 -12.60
CA LEU A 38 -8.82 -20.23 -12.55
C LEU A 38 -9.80 -19.24 -11.92
N LEU A 39 -11.02 -19.15 -12.45
CA LEU A 39 -12.03 -18.18 -12.01
C LEU A 39 -12.49 -18.41 -10.56
N LYS A 40 -12.38 -19.64 -10.04
CA LYS A 40 -12.67 -19.94 -8.63
C LYS A 40 -11.77 -19.18 -7.64
N ASN A 41 -10.59 -18.77 -8.08
CA ASN A 41 -9.66 -18.00 -7.26
C ASN A 41 -9.81 -16.49 -7.44
N LEU A 42 -10.75 -16.03 -8.27
CA LEU A 42 -11.06 -14.60 -8.39
C LEU A 42 -12.16 -14.21 -7.39
N ASP A 43 -12.06 -12.99 -6.89
CA ASP A 43 -13.04 -12.35 -6.03
C ASP A 43 -13.51 -11.05 -6.68
N SER A 44 -14.82 -10.96 -6.91
CA SER A 44 -15.51 -9.81 -7.48
C SER A 44 -16.36 -9.03 -6.46
N THR A 45 -16.29 -9.42 -5.18
CA THR A 45 -17.14 -8.88 -4.12
C THR A 45 -16.50 -7.73 -3.35
N GLN A 46 -15.24 -7.42 -3.64
CA GLN A 46 -14.49 -6.38 -2.95
C GLN A 46 -14.99 -4.99 -3.34
N ILE A 47 -15.25 -4.18 -2.31
CA ILE A 47 -15.67 -2.78 -2.46
C ILE A 47 -14.46 -1.91 -2.12
N LEU A 48 -13.95 -1.18 -3.12
CA LEU A 48 -12.79 -0.30 -2.98
C LEU A 48 -13.23 1.15 -3.12
N GLY A 49 -13.66 1.76 -2.01
CA GLY A 49 -14.10 3.15 -1.99
C GLY A 49 -15.25 3.39 -2.97
N ARG A 50 -15.05 4.30 -3.93
CA ARG A 50 -16.01 4.61 -5.00
C ARG A 50 -15.72 3.93 -6.34
N ILE A 51 -14.79 2.99 -6.39
CA ILE A 51 -14.57 2.18 -7.59
C ILE A 51 -15.77 1.23 -7.76
N ASP A 52 -16.40 1.29 -8.92
CA ASP A 52 -17.63 0.53 -9.21
C ASP A 52 -17.42 -0.98 -9.26
N PHE A 53 -16.27 -1.42 -9.76
CA PHE A 53 -16.04 -2.82 -10.06
C PHE A 53 -14.59 -3.20 -9.76
N CYS A 54 -14.40 -4.23 -8.93
CA CYS A 54 -13.09 -4.73 -8.58
C CYS A 54 -13.02 -6.25 -8.80
N ILE A 55 -11.98 -6.71 -9.48
CA ILE A 55 -11.62 -8.13 -9.54
C ILE A 55 -10.25 -8.30 -8.89
N SER A 56 -10.17 -9.17 -7.90
CA SER A 56 -8.91 -9.49 -7.22
C SER A 56 -8.69 -10.99 -7.10
N TYR A 57 -7.48 -11.39 -6.74
CA TYR A 57 -7.15 -12.77 -6.44
C TYR A 57 -7.47 -13.09 -4.97
N ASN A 58 -8.33 -14.08 -4.76
CA ASN A 58 -8.65 -14.64 -3.45
C ASN A 58 -7.50 -15.54 -2.97
N ALA A 59 -6.40 -14.93 -2.57
CA ALA A 59 -5.42 -15.60 -1.73
C ALA A 59 -5.95 -15.51 -0.30
N LYS A 60 -6.32 -16.65 0.31
CA LYS A 60 -6.50 -16.76 1.76
C LYS A 60 -5.13 -16.60 2.46
N THR A 61 -4.50 -15.45 2.32
CA THR A 61 -3.20 -15.14 2.87
C THR A 61 -3.30 -13.91 3.76
N LEU A 62 -2.30 -13.71 4.62
CA LEU A 62 -2.19 -12.57 5.54
C LEU A 62 -1.94 -11.22 4.80
N PHE A 63 -2.02 -11.20 3.47
CA PHE A 63 -1.68 -10.05 2.64
C PHE A 63 -2.93 -9.39 2.03
N GLN A 64 -2.81 -8.11 1.67
CA GLN A 64 -3.80 -7.45 0.82
C GLN A 64 -4.03 -8.22 -0.49
N PRO A 65 -5.29 -8.30 -0.96
CA PRO A 65 -5.64 -9.01 -2.19
C PRO A 65 -4.88 -8.43 -3.39
N ILE A 66 -4.47 -9.30 -4.31
CA ILE A 66 -3.84 -8.86 -5.57
C ILE A 66 -4.96 -8.41 -6.49
N ASN A 67 -5.06 -7.11 -6.74
CA ASN A 67 -6.08 -6.56 -7.64
C ASN A 67 -5.69 -6.82 -9.10
N PHE A 68 -6.60 -7.39 -9.88
CA PHE A 68 -6.43 -7.56 -11.32
C PHE A 68 -7.08 -6.42 -12.10
N LEU A 69 -8.26 -5.97 -11.65
CA LEU A 69 -9.06 -4.96 -12.36
C LEU A 69 -9.72 -4.02 -11.38
N TRP A 70 -9.58 -2.72 -11.63
CA TRP A 70 -10.51 -1.71 -11.16
C TRP A 70 -11.22 -1.13 -12.37
N ALA A 71 -12.55 -1.01 -12.32
CA ALA A 71 -13.30 -0.49 -13.45
C ALA A 71 -14.45 0.43 -13.02
N GLU A 72 -14.81 1.34 -13.93
CA GLU A 72 -16.01 2.18 -13.90
C GLU A 72 -17.08 1.53 -14.79
N ALA A 73 -18.32 1.47 -14.31
CA ALA A 73 -19.44 0.90 -15.06
C ALA A 73 -20.41 2.00 -15.48
N LYS A 74 -21.01 1.88 -16.67
CA LYS A 74 -22.05 2.80 -17.14
C LYS A 74 -23.29 2.07 -17.61
N LYS A 75 -24.45 2.64 -17.29
CA LYS A 75 -25.73 2.17 -17.82
C LYS A 75 -25.86 2.40 -19.33
N GLY A 76 -26.48 1.45 -20.03
CA GLY A 76 -26.79 1.55 -21.46
C GLY A 76 -25.56 1.39 -22.32
N ASN A 77 -25.51 2.03 -23.49
CA ASN A 77 -24.35 1.97 -24.41
C ASN A 77 -24.00 3.35 -25.01
N LYS A 78 -24.55 4.42 -24.43
CA LYS A 78 -24.37 5.78 -24.92
C LYS A 78 -23.19 6.51 -24.28
N ALA A 79 -22.67 6.00 -23.18
CA ALA A 79 -21.54 6.60 -22.50
C ALA A 79 -20.27 6.46 -23.35
N ASP A 80 -19.44 7.50 -23.32
CA ASP A 80 -18.11 7.42 -23.90
C ASP A 80 -17.21 6.60 -22.96
N ILE A 81 -16.53 5.61 -23.53
CA ILE A 81 -15.66 4.70 -22.79
C ILE A 81 -14.43 5.44 -22.24
N ILE A 82 -13.92 6.44 -22.97
CA ILE A 82 -12.80 7.27 -22.56
C ILE A 82 -13.22 8.14 -21.39
N GLU A 83 -14.38 8.80 -21.46
CA GLU A 83 -14.90 9.58 -20.32
C GLU A 83 -15.05 8.72 -19.06
N SER A 84 -15.45 7.45 -19.23
CA SER A 84 -15.54 6.48 -18.12
C SER A 84 -14.17 6.14 -17.53
N PHE A 85 -13.12 6.00 -18.36
CA PHE A 85 -11.74 5.88 -17.87
C PHE A 85 -11.27 7.14 -17.14
N ILE A 86 -11.56 8.33 -17.67
CA ILE A 86 -11.21 9.59 -17.01
C ILE A 86 -11.87 9.70 -15.63
N GLN A 87 -13.15 9.32 -15.54
CA GLN A 87 -13.85 9.26 -14.26
C GLN A 87 -13.16 8.28 -13.29
N LEU A 88 -12.79 7.07 -13.75
CA LEU A 88 -12.07 6.11 -12.90
C LEU A 88 -10.73 6.66 -12.41
N ILE A 89 -9.94 7.29 -13.29
CA ILE A 89 -8.65 7.87 -12.94
C ILE A 89 -8.82 8.98 -11.90
N LEU A 90 -9.83 9.86 -12.05
CA LEU A 90 -10.16 10.88 -11.05
C LEU A 90 -10.57 10.26 -9.72
N THR A 91 -11.38 9.20 -9.74
CA THR A 91 -11.79 8.47 -8.52
C THR A 91 -10.56 7.92 -7.79
N ILE A 92 -9.66 7.22 -8.50
CA ILE A 92 -8.43 6.65 -7.92
C ILE A 92 -7.54 7.74 -7.34
N GLY A 93 -7.31 8.83 -8.08
CA GLY A 93 -6.42 9.91 -7.63
C GLY A 93 -7.01 10.70 -6.46
N LYS A 94 -8.32 10.92 -6.45
CA LYS A 94 -9.04 11.57 -5.34
C LYS A 94 -8.97 10.75 -4.05
N GLU A 95 -9.23 9.45 -4.15
CA GLU A 95 -9.25 8.55 -3.00
C GLU A 95 -7.87 8.06 -2.60
N LYS A 96 -6.84 8.37 -3.41
CA LYS A 96 -5.47 7.88 -3.24
C LYS A 96 -5.45 6.37 -3.06
N THR A 97 -6.25 5.66 -3.85
CA THR A 97 -6.50 4.22 -3.67
C THR A 97 -5.19 3.40 -3.71
N TYR A 98 -4.20 3.88 -4.46
CA TYR A 98 -2.85 3.31 -4.57
C TYR A 98 -1.98 3.47 -3.30
N GLU A 99 -2.29 4.38 -2.37
CA GLU A 99 -1.57 4.52 -1.11
C GLU A 99 -1.94 3.39 -0.12
N ASN A 100 -3.18 2.91 -0.19
CA ASN A 100 -3.72 1.92 0.73
C ASN A 100 -3.93 0.53 0.11
N ASN A 101 -3.85 0.42 -1.22
CA ASN A 101 -3.99 -0.84 -1.96
C ASN A 101 -2.97 -0.90 -3.08
N LEU A 102 -2.56 -2.11 -3.46
CA LEU A 102 -1.76 -2.26 -4.67
C LEU A 102 -2.59 -1.87 -5.90
N PRO A 103 -1.99 -1.13 -6.84
CA PRO A 103 -2.63 -0.83 -8.10
C PRO A 103 -2.96 -2.13 -8.84
N PRO A 104 -4.08 -2.18 -9.57
CA PRO A 104 -4.49 -3.36 -10.30
C PRO A 104 -3.58 -3.57 -11.51
N ILE A 105 -3.63 -4.75 -12.12
CA ILE A 105 -2.95 -4.99 -13.40
C ILE A 105 -3.60 -4.13 -14.51
N PHE A 106 -4.93 -4.03 -14.51
CA PHE A 106 -5.69 -3.26 -15.47
C PHE A 106 -6.61 -2.24 -14.79
N LEU A 107 -6.75 -1.09 -15.42
CA LEU A 107 -7.96 -0.29 -15.30
C LEU A 107 -8.94 -0.71 -16.39
N GLY A 108 -10.24 -0.55 -16.12
CA GLY A 108 -11.27 -0.85 -17.09
C GLY A 108 -12.42 0.15 -17.10
N ALA A 109 -13.19 0.11 -18.16
CA ALA A 109 -14.48 0.75 -18.24
C ALA A 109 -15.42 -0.16 -19.03
N PHE A 110 -16.69 -0.23 -18.64
CA PHE A 110 -17.66 -1.03 -19.37
C PHE A 110 -19.08 -0.47 -19.31
N ASP A 111 -19.87 -0.85 -20.31
CA ASP A 111 -21.28 -0.51 -20.44
C ASP A 111 -22.11 -1.79 -20.73
N CYS A 112 -23.37 -1.69 -21.17
CA CYS A 112 -24.18 -2.88 -21.48
C CYS A 112 -23.72 -3.67 -22.73
N GLU A 113 -22.83 -3.11 -23.53
CA GLU A 113 -22.43 -3.65 -24.83
C GLU A 113 -20.96 -4.09 -24.88
N ARG A 114 -20.07 -3.36 -24.21
CA ARG A 114 -18.62 -3.52 -24.32
C ARG A 114 -17.89 -3.30 -23.01
N ILE A 115 -16.69 -3.87 -22.93
CA ILE A 115 -15.69 -3.64 -21.88
C ILE A 115 -14.36 -3.29 -22.52
N ALA A 116 -13.64 -2.36 -21.92
CA ALA A 116 -12.29 -1.99 -22.30
C ALA A 116 -11.32 -2.12 -21.12
N PHE A 117 -10.08 -2.46 -21.42
CA PHE A 117 -8.98 -2.58 -20.46
C PHE A 117 -7.80 -1.72 -20.89
N ILE A 118 -7.08 -1.15 -19.93
CA ILE A 118 -5.75 -0.58 -20.14
C ILE A 118 -4.83 -1.03 -19.01
N PRO A 119 -3.59 -1.47 -19.30
CA PRO A 119 -2.63 -1.77 -18.25
C PRO A 119 -2.40 -0.54 -17.36
N TYR A 120 -2.45 -0.72 -16.03
CA TYR A 120 -2.36 0.40 -15.09
C TYR A 120 -1.07 1.23 -15.28
N HIS A 121 0.05 0.57 -15.54
CA HIS A 121 1.36 1.22 -15.68
C HIS A 121 1.46 2.21 -16.84
N GLU A 122 0.64 2.07 -17.88
CA GLU A 122 0.57 3.05 -18.98
C GLU A 122 0.11 4.42 -18.46
N LEU A 123 -0.58 4.47 -17.31
CA LEU A 123 -1.14 5.67 -16.69
C LEU A 123 -0.31 6.18 -15.50
N ASP A 124 0.85 5.60 -15.19
CA ASP A 124 1.69 6.00 -14.04
C ASP A 124 2.07 7.49 -14.07
N SER A 125 2.33 8.02 -15.27
CA SER A 125 2.70 9.43 -15.48
C SER A 125 1.57 10.40 -15.15
N ILE A 126 0.32 9.92 -15.16
CA ILE A 126 -0.86 10.72 -14.83
C ILE A 126 -1.01 10.83 -13.31
N PHE A 127 -0.82 9.72 -12.58
CA PHE A 127 -0.94 9.69 -11.11
C PHE A 127 0.22 10.38 -10.38
N THR A 128 1.34 10.61 -11.05
CA THR A 128 2.56 11.22 -10.48
C THR A 128 2.67 12.74 -10.70
N GLN A 129 1.62 13.37 -11.24
CA GLN A 129 1.62 14.82 -11.47
C GLN A 129 1.50 15.60 -10.16
N ASN A 130 2.49 16.47 -9.89
CA ASN A 130 2.54 17.27 -8.67
C ASN A 130 1.54 18.44 -8.65
N ASP A 131 1.07 18.90 -9.82
CA ASP A 131 0.22 20.10 -9.97
C ASP A 131 -1.15 19.75 -10.57
N PHE A 132 -1.83 18.78 -9.94
CA PHE A 132 -3.20 18.40 -10.32
C PHE A 132 -4.12 18.36 -9.10
N ASN A 133 -5.27 19.01 -9.21
CA ASN A 133 -6.29 19.02 -8.16
C ASN A 133 -7.17 17.77 -8.24
N TRP A 134 -6.83 16.75 -7.46
CA TRP A 134 -7.60 15.51 -7.38
C TRP A 134 -8.94 15.63 -6.64
N ASN A 135 -9.20 16.74 -5.94
CA ASN A 135 -10.37 16.89 -5.06
C ASN A 135 -11.66 17.33 -5.78
N VAL A 136 -11.83 16.99 -7.06
CA VAL A 136 -13.05 17.30 -7.84
C VAL A 136 -14.05 16.12 -7.83
N PRO A 137 -15.34 16.34 -8.12
CA PRO A 137 -16.29 15.25 -8.33
C PRO A 137 -15.95 14.48 -9.62
N PRO A 138 -15.60 13.17 -9.57
CA PRO A 138 -15.17 12.42 -10.75
C PRO A 138 -16.22 12.35 -11.87
N SER A 139 -17.51 12.32 -11.50
CA SER A 139 -18.64 12.26 -12.43
C SER A 139 -19.03 13.61 -13.04
N ASN A 140 -18.35 14.70 -12.70
CA ASN A 140 -18.61 16.02 -13.27
C ASN A 140 -17.67 16.32 -14.45
N HIS A 141 -18.16 16.02 -15.66
CA HIS A 141 -17.41 16.14 -16.91
C HIS A 141 -17.13 17.60 -17.31
N ASP A 142 -17.82 18.57 -16.69
CA ASP A 142 -17.65 19.99 -17.01
C ASP A 142 -16.47 20.66 -16.31
N THR A 143 -15.91 20.00 -15.29
CA THR A 143 -14.78 20.53 -14.51
C THR A 143 -13.53 20.75 -15.37
N LYS A 144 -12.72 21.73 -14.98
CA LYS A 144 -11.45 22.01 -15.65
C LYS A 144 -10.52 20.80 -15.57
N GLU A 145 -10.49 20.15 -14.41
CA GLU A 145 -9.69 18.98 -14.09
C GLU A 145 -10.08 17.78 -14.96
N PHE A 146 -11.39 17.51 -15.14
CA PHE A 146 -11.85 16.46 -16.05
C PHE A 146 -11.41 16.74 -17.49
N LYS A 147 -11.62 17.97 -17.98
CA LYS A 147 -11.24 18.36 -19.35
C LYS A 147 -9.72 18.29 -19.57
N GLN A 148 -8.92 18.70 -18.58
CA GLN A 148 -7.47 18.61 -18.61
C GLN A 148 -6.99 17.16 -18.65
N LEU A 149 -7.52 16.31 -17.78
CA LEU A 149 -7.18 14.90 -17.71
C LEU A 149 -7.60 14.16 -18.98
N HIS A 150 -8.78 14.47 -19.49
CA HIS A 150 -9.26 13.96 -20.76
C HIS A 150 -8.34 14.37 -21.92
N ALA A 151 -7.96 15.64 -22.02
CA ALA A 151 -7.02 16.10 -23.06
C ALA A 151 -5.66 15.41 -22.98
N LEU A 152 -5.17 15.13 -21.77
CA LEU A 152 -3.89 14.48 -21.52
C LEU A 152 -3.92 12.98 -21.85
N ALA A 153 -4.96 12.26 -21.39
CA ALA A 153 -5.00 10.81 -21.41
C ALA A 153 -5.71 10.24 -22.65
N LYS A 154 -6.50 11.03 -23.38
CA LYS A 154 -7.34 10.54 -24.49
C LYS A 154 -6.55 9.79 -25.55
N GLU A 155 -5.45 10.36 -26.06
CA GLU A 155 -4.67 9.73 -27.14
C GLU A 155 -4.02 8.41 -26.69
N LEU A 156 -3.49 8.38 -25.46
CA LEU A 156 -2.96 7.18 -24.84
C LEU A 156 -4.06 6.12 -24.68
N LEU A 157 -5.20 6.48 -24.11
CA LEU A 157 -6.33 5.57 -23.91
C LEU A 157 -6.87 5.05 -25.25
N GLU A 158 -6.97 5.89 -26.27
CA GLU A 158 -7.39 5.48 -27.62
C GLU A 158 -6.42 4.50 -28.27
N SER A 159 -5.11 4.74 -28.15
CA SER A 159 -4.08 3.91 -28.78
C SER A 159 -3.80 2.59 -28.04
N LYS A 160 -4.02 2.54 -26.73
CA LYS A 160 -3.64 1.40 -25.87
C LYS A 160 -4.81 0.57 -25.33
N LYS A 161 -6.05 1.07 -25.36
CA LYS A 161 -7.18 0.30 -24.82
C LYS A 161 -7.42 -0.98 -25.59
N LEU A 162 -7.64 -2.06 -24.85
CA LEU A 162 -8.08 -3.35 -25.36
C LEU A 162 -9.59 -3.45 -25.16
N GLN A 163 -10.36 -3.30 -26.24
CA GLN A 163 -11.83 -3.25 -26.18
C GLN A 163 -12.45 -4.51 -26.76
N PHE A 164 -13.49 -5.02 -26.08
CA PHE A 164 -14.23 -6.21 -26.45
C PHE A 164 -15.73 -5.92 -26.36
N ASN A 165 -16.49 -6.32 -27.39
CA ASN A 165 -17.94 -6.39 -27.32
C ASN A 165 -18.38 -7.70 -26.65
N PHE A 166 -19.26 -7.60 -25.65
CA PHE A 166 -19.71 -8.76 -24.87
C PHE A 166 -20.42 -9.83 -25.70
N LYS A 167 -20.99 -9.48 -26.87
CA LYS A 167 -21.67 -10.43 -27.75
C LYS A 167 -20.76 -10.95 -28.84
N SER A 168 -20.13 -10.06 -29.62
CA SER A 168 -19.33 -10.52 -30.78
C SER A 168 -17.99 -11.12 -30.36
N ASP A 169 -17.37 -10.62 -29.29
CA ASP A 169 -15.98 -10.93 -28.92
C ASP A 169 -15.93 -11.79 -27.64
N THR A 170 -17.01 -12.55 -27.38
CA THR A 170 -17.18 -13.31 -26.13
C THR A 170 -15.99 -14.24 -25.88
N LYS A 171 -15.54 -14.97 -26.92
CA LYS A 171 -14.48 -15.98 -26.80
C LYS A 171 -13.12 -15.32 -26.62
N GLU A 172 -12.90 -14.22 -27.33
CA GLU A 172 -11.70 -13.40 -27.28
C GLU A 172 -11.55 -12.80 -25.88
N LEU A 173 -12.64 -12.29 -25.31
CA LEU A 173 -12.67 -11.78 -23.93
C LEU A 173 -12.43 -12.90 -22.91
N GLN A 174 -13.06 -14.07 -23.04
CA GLN A 174 -12.78 -15.22 -22.18
C GLN A 174 -11.31 -15.63 -22.23
N ASN A 175 -10.72 -15.68 -23.42
CA ASN A 175 -9.31 -15.99 -23.60
C ASN A 175 -8.41 -14.91 -23.00
N PHE A 176 -8.75 -13.64 -23.19
CA PHE A 176 -8.03 -12.52 -22.60
C PHE A 176 -8.02 -12.62 -21.07
N ILE A 177 -9.16 -12.88 -20.44
CA ILE A 177 -9.25 -13.05 -18.98
C ILE A 177 -8.45 -14.26 -18.53
N ARG A 178 -8.61 -15.40 -19.20
CA ARG A 178 -7.90 -16.65 -18.87
C ARG A 178 -6.38 -16.48 -18.91
N LEU A 179 -5.86 -15.71 -19.87
CA LEU A 179 -4.44 -15.43 -19.95
C LEU A 179 -4.05 -14.42 -18.86
N ASN A 180 -4.74 -13.28 -18.80
CA ASN A 180 -4.28 -12.10 -18.05
C ASN A 180 -4.73 -12.00 -16.58
N PHE A 181 -5.65 -12.84 -16.11
CA PHE A 181 -6.14 -12.83 -14.72
C PHE A 181 -5.61 -14.04 -13.96
N THR A 182 -4.30 -14.27 -14.07
CA THR A 182 -3.58 -15.35 -13.37
C THR A 182 -2.30 -14.83 -12.71
N LEU A 183 -1.87 -15.49 -11.63
CA LEU A 183 -0.60 -15.18 -10.97
C LEU A 183 0.63 -15.68 -11.72
N HIS A 184 0.44 -16.49 -12.77
CA HIS A 184 1.50 -17.18 -13.51
C HIS A 184 1.50 -16.83 -15.00
N ASN A 185 0.90 -15.71 -15.40
CA ASN A 185 0.91 -15.35 -16.81
C ASN A 185 2.33 -14.93 -17.24
N GLU A 186 3.00 -15.76 -18.02
CA GLU A 186 4.29 -15.46 -18.67
C GLU A 186 4.20 -14.25 -19.62
N ASN A 187 2.98 -13.88 -20.05
CA ASN A 187 2.72 -12.78 -21.00
C ASN A 187 2.15 -11.50 -20.35
N ILE A 188 1.90 -11.45 -19.04
CA ILE A 188 1.71 -10.16 -18.36
C ILE A 188 3.09 -9.55 -18.22
N THR A 189 3.26 -8.34 -18.74
CA THR A 189 4.35 -7.46 -18.35
C THR A 189 4.40 -7.43 -16.84
N LYS A 190 5.45 -8.01 -16.27
CA LYS A 190 5.67 -8.06 -14.82
C LYS A 190 5.33 -6.69 -14.21
N ILE A 191 4.71 -6.64 -13.04
CA ILE A 191 4.26 -5.37 -12.42
C ILE A 191 5.47 -4.44 -12.31
N PRO A 192 5.48 -3.28 -12.99
CA PRO A 192 6.63 -2.40 -12.95
C PRO A 192 6.77 -1.79 -11.57
N ILE A 193 8.02 -1.74 -11.11
CA ILE A 193 8.36 -1.17 -9.81
C ILE A 193 8.67 0.32 -10.03
N THR A 194 7.97 1.17 -9.28
CA THR A 194 7.98 2.63 -9.43
C THR A 194 8.29 3.31 -8.10
N LYS A 195 8.48 4.64 -8.14
CA LYS A 195 8.68 5.48 -6.94
C LYS A 195 7.53 5.39 -5.93
N ASN A 196 6.34 4.97 -6.36
CA ASN A 196 5.14 4.96 -5.52
C ASN A 196 4.80 3.60 -4.92
N ASN A 197 5.31 2.50 -5.49
CA ASN A 197 4.92 1.14 -5.06
C ASN A 197 6.07 0.33 -4.44
N PHE A 198 7.33 0.78 -4.53
CA PHE A 198 8.49 0.00 -4.07
C PHE A 198 8.46 -0.32 -2.57
N THR A 199 7.91 0.58 -1.74
CA THR A 199 7.74 0.36 -0.29
C THR A 199 6.73 -0.75 0.00
N THR A 200 5.61 -0.78 -0.72
CA THR A 200 4.59 -1.83 -0.59
C THR A 200 5.11 -3.18 -1.07
N ILE A 201 5.91 -3.20 -2.14
CA ILE A 201 6.55 -4.42 -2.65
C ILE A 201 7.56 -4.96 -1.63
N TYR A 202 8.32 -4.08 -0.98
CA TYR A 202 9.21 -4.47 0.12
C TYR A 202 8.46 -5.15 1.28
N GLN A 203 7.31 -4.63 1.72
CA GLN A 203 6.51 -5.27 2.77
C GLN A 203 6.07 -6.69 2.38
N LYS A 204 5.74 -6.91 1.10
CA LYS A 204 5.41 -8.25 0.62
C LYS A 204 6.62 -9.17 0.53
N TRP A 205 7.76 -8.63 0.11
CA TRP A 205 9.03 -9.33 0.06
C TRP A 205 9.45 -9.79 1.46
N LEU A 206 9.26 -8.95 2.49
CA LEU A 206 9.57 -9.26 3.89
C LEU A 206 8.87 -10.50 4.43
N LEU A 207 7.63 -10.72 4.01
CA LEU A 207 6.82 -11.82 4.49
C LEU A 207 6.92 -13.06 3.58
N SER A 208 7.32 -12.88 2.31
CA SER A 208 7.37 -13.97 1.32
C SER A 208 8.77 -14.53 1.11
N VAL A 209 9.77 -13.66 0.94
CA VAL A 209 11.14 -14.02 0.53
C VAL A 209 12.09 -13.98 1.71
N ALA A 210 12.07 -12.92 2.53
CA ALA A 210 12.99 -12.77 3.66
C ALA A 210 13.04 -14.00 4.60
N PRO A 211 11.92 -14.68 4.95
CA PRO A 211 11.96 -15.86 5.81
C PRO A 211 12.67 -17.06 5.19
N SER A 212 12.86 -17.07 3.85
CA SER A 212 13.56 -18.13 3.15
C SER A 212 15.07 -17.89 3.07
N ILE A 213 15.57 -16.71 3.43
CA ILE A 213 17.01 -16.38 3.44
C ILE A 213 17.66 -16.99 4.68
N SER A 214 18.85 -17.56 4.53
CA SER A 214 19.61 -18.21 5.61
C SER A 214 20.28 -17.22 6.56
N ILE A 215 19.52 -16.27 7.13
CA ILE A 215 19.99 -15.24 8.07
C ILE A 215 18.94 -14.98 9.16
N ASP A 216 19.40 -14.74 10.39
CA ASP A 216 18.56 -14.18 11.46
C ASP A 216 18.72 -12.65 11.46
N PHE A 217 17.78 -11.96 10.80
CA PHE A 217 17.78 -10.50 10.69
C PHE A 217 17.72 -9.78 12.04
N GLU A 218 17.21 -10.42 13.10
CA GLU A 218 17.11 -9.80 14.42
C GLU A 218 18.44 -9.83 15.16
N ALA A 219 19.17 -10.94 15.05
CA ALA A 219 20.47 -11.11 15.67
C ALA A 219 21.55 -10.19 15.04
N GLU A 220 21.39 -9.85 13.76
CA GLU A 220 22.38 -9.09 12.98
C GLU A 220 22.09 -7.57 12.96
N LYS A 221 21.05 -7.11 13.65
CA LYS A 221 20.79 -5.67 13.86
C LYS A 221 21.84 -5.04 14.79
N PRO A 222 22.29 -3.80 14.54
CA PRO A 222 21.85 -2.88 13.48
C PRO A 222 22.65 -2.99 12.17
N ASP A 223 23.64 -3.89 12.10
CA ASP A 223 24.66 -3.90 11.06
C ASP A 223 24.15 -4.41 9.71
N ILE A 224 23.18 -5.32 9.71
CA ILE A 224 22.60 -5.93 8.52
C ILE A 224 21.08 -5.75 8.54
N LEU A 225 20.56 -5.00 7.56
CA LEU A 225 19.13 -4.74 7.44
C LEU A 225 18.51 -5.55 6.31
N SER A 226 17.30 -6.06 6.52
CA SER A 226 16.53 -6.76 5.48
C SER A 226 16.21 -5.86 4.27
N SER A 227 16.16 -4.54 4.47
CA SER A 227 16.05 -3.55 3.38
C SER A 227 17.20 -3.63 2.38
N ASP A 228 18.41 -3.97 2.84
CA ASP A 228 19.60 -4.06 1.98
C ASP A 228 19.57 -5.30 1.09
N PHE A 229 19.03 -6.40 1.60
CA PHE A 229 18.77 -7.60 0.81
C PHE A 229 17.68 -7.34 -0.23
N TYR A 230 16.61 -6.64 0.15
CA TYR A 230 15.58 -6.23 -0.80
C TYR A 230 16.13 -5.34 -1.91
N LEU A 231 16.98 -4.36 -1.60
CA LEU A 231 17.61 -3.51 -2.61
C LEU A 231 18.53 -4.32 -3.54
N ALA A 232 19.29 -5.27 -2.99
CA ALA A 232 20.14 -6.18 -3.76
C ALA A 232 19.31 -7.02 -4.75
N ASP A 233 18.16 -7.54 -4.31
CA ASP A 233 17.21 -8.24 -5.15
C ASP A 233 16.58 -7.31 -6.20
N LEU A 234 16.07 -6.16 -5.78
CA LEU A 234 15.32 -5.20 -6.59
C LEU A 234 16.17 -4.69 -7.75
N LEU A 235 17.46 -4.47 -7.51
CA LEU A 235 18.39 -3.88 -8.48
C LEU A 235 19.21 -4.96 -9.21
N SER A 236 18.76 -6.22 -9.15
CA SER A 236 19.35 -7.34 -9.87
C SER A 236 18.66 -7.62 -11.21
N GLU A 237 19.48 -8.05 -12.16
CA GLU A 237 19.05 -8.61 -13.44
C GLU A 237 19.60 -10.04 -13.52
N ASN A 238 18.76 -11.02 -13.87
CA ASN A 238 19.14 -12.44 -13.92
C ASN A 238 19.83 -12.94 -12.62
N ASN A 239 19.28 -12.56 -11.46
CA ASN A 239 19.83 -12.82 -10.12
C ASN A 239 21.26 -12.31 -9.89
N ASN A 240 21.69 -11.31 -10.66
CA ASN A 240 22.96 -10.64 -10.44
C ASN A 240 22.70 -9.15 -10.26
N THR A 241 23.01 -8.62 -9.08
CA THR A 241 22.89 -7.17 -8.82
C THR A 241 23.76 -6.42 -9.84
N LYS A 242 23.17 -5.49 -10.60
CA LYS A 242 23.94 -4.72 -11.60
C LYS A 242 25.07 -3.97 -10.89
N ALA A 243 26.28 -4.08 -11.42
CA ALA A 243 27.52 -3.49 -10.88
C ALA A 243 27.58 -1.95 -10.96
N ILE A 244 26.44 -1.27 -11.11
CA ILE A 244 26.32 0.19 -11.18
C ILE A 244 26.33 0.82 -9.77
N LEU A 245 26.32 0.02 -8.70
CA LEU A 245 26.11 0.51 -7.34
C LEU A 245 27.25 0.10 -6.38
N ASP A 246 28.38 0.79 -6.48
CA ASP A 246 29.45 0.72 -5.46
C ASP A 246 28.94 1.05 -4.04
N SER A 247 27.80 1.73 -3.94
CA SER A 247 27.12 2.10 -2.70
C SER A 247 26.37 0.95 -2.00
N LEU A 248 26.09 -0.18 -2.67
CA LEU A 248 25.39 -1.29 -2.03
C LEU A 248 26.37 -2.17 -1.23
N ARG A 249 26.01 -2.38 0.04
CA ARG A 249 26.73 -3.27 0.97
C ARG A 249 26.46 -4.76 0.68
N ILE A 250 25.31 -5.07 0.09
CA ILE A 250 24.83 -6.43 -0.18
C ILE A 250 24.59 -6.60 -1.68
N LEU A 251 25.06 -7.71 -2.24
CA LEU A 251 24.89 -8.05 -3.66
C LEU A 251 24.30 -9.45 -3.78
N LEU A 252 23.28 -9.62 -4.61
CA LEU A 252 22.77 -10.93 -5.00
C LEU A 252 23.65 -11.48 -6.13
N GLN A 253 24.15 -12.70 -5.96
CA GLN A 253 24.97 -13.44 -6.93
C GLN A 253 24.36 -14.83 -7.14
N SER A 254 23.57 -14.98 -8.20
CA SER A 254 22.86 -16.22 -8.54
C SER A 254 21.90 -16.69 -7.44
N ASP A 255 22.38 -17.52 -6.51
CA ASP A 255 21.59 -18.19 -5.47
C ASP A 255 22.07 -17.87 -4.05
N PHE A 256 22.91 -16.84 -3.88
CA PHE A 256 23.32 -16.35 -2.57
C PHE A 256 23.55 -14.83 -2.57
N TYR A 257 23.52 -14.25 -1.37
CA TYR A 257 23.87 -12.86 -1.11
C TYR A 257 25.30 -12.75 -0.60
N LYS A 258 26.07 -11.80 -1.14
CA LYS A 258 27.40 -11.45 -0.70
C LYS A 258 27.36 -10.11 0.04
N VAL A 259 27.68 -10.13 1.33
CA VAL A 259 27.64 -8.97 2.23
C VAL A 259 29.06 -8.48 2.50
N LYS A 260 29.32 -7.20 2.21
CA LYS A 260 30.56 -6.51 2.57
C LYS A 260 30.49 -6.09 4.05
N LEU A 261 31.42 -6.56 4.88
CA LEU A 261 31.59 -6.08 6.26
C LEU A 261 32.70 -5.02 6.34
N GLU A 262 32.62 -4.10 7.32
CA GLU A 262 33.58 -3.01 7.45
C GLU A 262 35.04 -3.49 7.59
N LYS A 263 35.96 -2.62 7.17
CA LYS A 263 37.41 -2.86 7.24
C LYS A 263 37.86 -3.10 8.68
N ARG A 264 38.62 -4.18 8.91
CA ARG A 264 39.50 -4.22 10.09
C ARG A 264 40.54 -3.10 9.94
N VAL A 265 40.82 -2.40 11.06
CA VAL A 265 41.66 -1.20 11.14
C VAL A 265 43.02 -1.33 10.44
N ASN A 266 43.53 -2.55 10.19
CA ASN A 266 44.82 -2.83 9.56
C ASN A 266 44.78 -3.79 8.34
N SER A 267 43.70 -3.83 7.56
CA SER A 267 43.59 -4.72 6.37
C SER A 267 43.14 -3.97 5.11
N THR A 268 43.80 -4.23 3.98
CA THR A 268 43.37 -3.80 2.63
C THR A 268 42.25 -4.68 2.06
N SER A 269 41.95 -5.82 2.68
CA SER A 269 40.92 -6.77 2.24
C SER A 269 39.63 -6.61 3.05
N PHE A 270 38.49 -6.56 2.36
CA PHE A 270 37.16 -6.65 2.96
C PHE A 270 36.85 -8.10 3.36
N ASN A 271 36.22 -8.29 4.52
CA ASN A 271 35.61 -9.58 4.85
C ASN A 271 34.23 -9.64 4.18
N PHE A 272 33.93 -10.81 3.60
CA PHE A 272 32.63 -11.09 3.02
C PHE A 272 31.95 -12.21 3.78
N THR A 273 30.65 -12.06 4.00
CA THR A 273 29.78 -13.14 4.48
C THR A 273 28.79 -13.47 3.38
N GLU A 274 28.49 -14.75 3.23
CA GLU A 274 27.56 -15.25 2.22
C GLU A 274 26.31 -15.82 2.90
N PHE A 275 25.14 -15.44 2.40
CA PHE A 275 23.85 -15.92 2.88
C PHE A 275 23.07 -16.55 1.72
N GLY A 276 22.74 -17.84 1.83
CA GLY A 276 21.96 -18.56 0.84
C GLY A 276 20.45 -18.45 1.07
N PHE A 277 19.70 -19.31 0.37
CA PHE A 277 18.26 -19.51 0.59
C PHE A 277 17.99 -20.93 1.08
N ASN A 278 17.31 -21.06 2.22
CA ASN A 278 16.92 -22.33 2.84
C ASN A 278 16.02 -23.17 1.92
N ASP A 279 15.23 -22.52 1.06
CA ASP A 279 14.26 -23.14 0.17
C ASP A 279 14.74 -23.31 -1.27
N LYS A 280 16.03 -23.05 -1.55
CA LYS A 280 16.63 -23.07 -2.89
C LYS A 280 15.91 -22.09 -3.85
N GLN A 281 15.63 -20.87 -3.40
CA GLN A 281 15.01 -19.77 -4.15
C GLN A 281 13.59 -20.01 -4.66
N LYS A 282 12.83 -20.96 -4.11
CA LYS A 282 11.45 -21.19 -4.56
C LYS A 282 10.55 -19.97 -4.30
N ALA A 283 10.57 -19.43 -3.09
CA ALA A 283 9.80 -18.25 -2.71
C ALA A 283 10.28 -17.00 -3.45
N HIS A 284 11.61 -16.81 -3.53
CA HIS A 284 12.23 -15.73 -4.29
C HIS A 284 11.80 -15.73 -5.77
N THR A 285 11.88 -16.88 -6.44
CA THR A 285 11.47 -17.02 -7.85
C THR A 285 9.98 -16.76 -8.03
N ALA A 286 9.12 -17.35 -7.18
CA ALA A 286 7.68 -17.13 -7.25
C ALA A 286 7.31 -15.65 -7.06
N PHE A 287 8.00 -14.96 -6.14
CA PHE A 287 7.79 -13.55 -5.87
C PHE A 287 8.23 -12.66 -7.04
N TRP A 288 9.47 -12.81 -7.51
CA TRP A 288 10.03 -11.95 -8.57
C TRP A 288 9.52 -12.26 -9.98
N ASN A 289 8.81 -13.37 -10.17
CA ASN A 289 8.03 -13.60 -11.40
C ASN A 289 6.86 -12.61 -11.53
N LEU A 290 6.41 -11.99 -10.44
CA LEU A 290 5.30 -11.03 -10.45
C LEU A 290 5.73 -9.59 -10.79
N TYR A 291 7.00 -9.21 -10.60
CA TYR A 291 7.45 -7.81 -10.66
C TYR A 291 8.61 -7.60 -11.64
N GLU A 292 8.56 -6.50 -12.39
CA GLU A 292 9.61 -6.14 -13.34
C GLU A 292 10.81 -5.60 -12.55
N ARG A 293 11.91 -6.37 -12.57
CA ARG A 293 13.17 -5.98 -11.97
C ARG A 293 14.33 -6.15 -12.97
N PRO A 294 15.33 -5.24 -12.96
CA PRO A 294 15.36 -4.03 -12.15
C PRO A 294 14.32 -2.98 -12.61
N PRO A 295 13.87 -2.07 -11.73
CA PRO A 295 13.01 -0.95 -12.13
C PRO A 295 13.66 -0.09 -13.22
N LYS A 296 12.90 0.82 -13.85
CA LYS A 296 13.47 1.80 -14.79
C LYS A 296 14.62 2.57 -14.12
N GLU A 297 15.71 2.79 -14.85
CA GLU A 297 16.95 3.41 -14.32
C GLU A 297 16.70 4.79 -13.68
N GLU A 298 15.77 5.58 -14.24
CA GLU A 298 15.32 6.87 -13.71
C GLU A 298 14.72 6.82 -12.28
N TYR A 299 14.37 5.63 -11.79
CA TYR A 299 13.84 5.44 -10.43
C TYR A 299 14.91 5.05 -9.42
N TRP A 300 16.10 4.62 -9.85
CA TRP A 300 17.10 4.02 -8.97
C TRP A 300 17.60 4.99 -7.90
N SER A 301 18.00 6.21 -8.28
CA SER A 301 18.47 7.22 -7.34
C SER A 301 17.43 7.53 -6.27
N HIS A 302 16.17 7.70 -6.66
CA HIS A 302 15.07 7.96 -5.72
C HIS A 302 14.88 6.80 -4.72
N ILE A 303 14.86 5.56 -5.21
CA ILE A 303 14.66 4.38 -4.35
C ILE A 303 15.82 4.21 -3.35
N ILE A 304 17.06 4.47 -3.79
CA ILE A 304 18.26 4.39 -2.94
C ILE A 304 18.29 5.53 -1.91
N GLU A 305 18.04 6.77 -2.34
CA GLU A 305 17.96 7.93 -1.45
C GLU A 305 16.82 7.80 -0.44
N ARG A 306 15.71 7.16 -0.84
CA ARG A 306 14.56 6.86 0.01
C ARG A 306 14.63 5.50 0.69
N ARG A 307 15.83 4.94 0.90
CA ARG A 307 16.06 3.72 1.69
C ARG A 307 15.47 3.82 3.09
N ASP A 308 15.38 5.02 3.65
CA ASP A 308 14.69 5.32 4.92
C ASP A 308 13.22 4.87 4.94
N LEU A 309 12.56 4.79 3.78
CA LEU A 309 11.18 4.32 3.67
C LEU A 309 11.05 2.79 3.76
N LEU A 310 12.14 2.04 3.63
CA LEU A 310 12.19 0.57 3.66
C LEU A 310 12.38 0.06 5.09
N VAL A 311 11.47 0.43 5.98
CA VAL A 311 11.53 0.02 7.39
C VAL A 311 10.93 -1.38 7.56
N PRO A 312 11.65 -2.34 8.19
CA PRO A 312 11.14 -3.68 8.45
C PRO A 312 9.81 -3.67 9.21
N SER A 313 8.90 -4.59 8.86
CA SER A 313 7.59 -4.71 9.51
C SER A 313 7.73 -4.98 11.01
N ASP A 314 8.80 -5.62 11.47
CA ASP A 314 9.01 -5.93 12.89
C ASP A 314 9.12 -4.68 13.80
N ILE A 315 9.64 -3.55 13.31
CA ILE A 315 9.69 -2.28 14.07
C ILE A 315 8.28 -1.65 14.15
N ARG A 316 7.43 -1.86 13.14
CA ARG A 316 6.04 -1.35 13.12
C ARG A 316 5.05 -2.28 13.83
N GLU A 317 5.23 -3.59 13.70
CA GLU A 317 4.36 -4.65 14.25
C GLU A 317 4.74 -5.01 15.69
N ARG A 318 6.03 -5.09 16.07
CA ARG A 318 6.42 -5.38 17.47
C ARG A 318 6.24 -4.19 18.41
N LYS A 319 6.29 -2.96 17.90
CA LYS A 319 5.99 -1.75 18.68
C LYS A 319 4.50 -1.42 18.75
N GLY A 320 3.62 -2.15 18.05
CA GLY A 320 2.20 -1.81 17.96
C GLY A 320 1.94 -0.43 17.34
N ALA A 321 2.90 0.09 16.57
CA ALA A 321 2.87 1.45 16.02
C ALA A 321 1.99 1.52 14.76
N PHE A 322 0.70 1.22 14.90
CA PHE A 322 -0.29 1.69 13.95
C PHE A 322 -0.36 3.22 14.08
N PHE A 323 0.21 3.92 13.10
CA PHE A 323 0.04 5.37 13.01
C PHE A 323 -1.45 5.64 12.92
N THR A 324 -2.04 6.26 13.97
CA THR A 324 -3.46 6.60 13.95
C THR A 324 -3.66 7.68 12.88
N PRO A 325 -4.35 7.38 11.76
CA PRO A 325 -4.55 8.36 10.70
C PRO A 325 -5.27 9.61 11.24
N GLN A 326 -4.95 10.78 10.69
CA GLN A 326 -5.49 12.07 11.15
C GLN A 326 -7.03 12.12 11.17
N THR A 327 -7.70 11.41 10.26
CA THR A 327 -9.16 11.29 10.25
C THR A 327 -9.72 10.67 11.54
N TRP A 328 -9.02 9.68 12.10
CA TRP A 328 -9.41 9.03 13.36
C TRP A 328 -9.05 9.87 14.58
N VAL A 329 -7.94 10.61 14.53
CA VAL A 329 -7.59 11.62 15.56
C VAL A 329 -8.70 12.67 15.66
N GLY A 330 -9.10 13.25 14.53
CA GLY A 330 -10.19 14.22 14.48
C GLY A 330 -11.52 13.65 14.96
N LYS A 331 -11.80 12.37 14.62
CA LYS A 331 -13.01 11.68 15.11
C LYS A 331 -12.98 11.47 16.62
N ALA A 332 -11.86 11.04 17.19
CA ALA A 332 -11.69 10.84 18.63
C ALA A 332 -11.88 12.16 19.40
N GLN A 333 -11.25 13.24 18.94
CA GLN A 333 -11.42 14.57 19.55
C GLN A 333 -12.86 15.08 19.42
N SER A 334 -13.54 14.80 18.30
CA SER A 334 -14.97 15.14 18.15
C SER A 334 -15.85 14.41 19.17
N TYR A 335 -15.50 13.18 19.53
CA TYR A 335 -16.22 12.42 20.56
C TYR A 335 -15.92 12.95 21.95
N LEU A 336 -14.68 13.35 22.24
CA LEU A 336 -14.32 14.03 23.49
C LEU A 336 -15.10 15.34 23.65
N ALA A 337 -15.11 16.19 22.62
CA ALA A 337 -15.85 17.45 22.65
C ALA A 337 -17.37 17.23 22.81
N LYS A 338 -17.93 16.20 22.16
CA LYS A 338 -19.35 15.86 22.30
C LYS A 338 -19.70 15.35 23.69
N ALA A 339 -18.80 14.61 24.34
CA ALA A 339 -19.04 14.02 25.66
C ALA A 339 -18.74 14.97 26.82
N LEU A 340 -17.70 15.79 26.69
CA LEU A 340 -17.12 16.59 27.77
C LEU A 340 -17.27 18.11 27.57
N GLY A 341 -17.82 18.54 26.43
CA GLY A 341 -17.95 19.95 26.03
C GLY A 341 -16.79 20.44 25.17
N GLU A 342 -17.02 21.51 24.40
CA GLU A 342 -16.03 22.06 23.46
C GLU A 342 -14.76 22.58 24.16
N ASN A 343 -14.87 22.97 25.43
CA ASN A 343 -13.77 23.44 26.27
C ASN A 343 -13.03 22.32 27.02
N TYR A 344 -13.22 21.03 26.67
CA TYR A 344 -12.65 19.91 27.44
C TYR A 344 -11.13 19.99 27.64
N GLN A 345 -10.37 20.54 26.69
CA GLN A 345 -8.91 20.71 26.82
C GLN A 345 -8.53 21.68 27.94
N SER A 346 -9.35 22.72 28.20
CA SER A 346 -9.10 23.68 29.28
C SER A 346 -9.61 23.20 30.62
N GLU A 347 -10.50 22.21 30.67
CA GLU A 347 -11.08 21.70 31.93
C GLU A 347 -10.36 20.47 32.46
N TYR A 348 -9.94 19.57 31.58
CA TYR A 348 -9.43 18.24 31.96
C TYR A 348 -7.95 18.05 31.69
N TYR A 349 -7.33 17.17 32.47
CA TYR A 349 -6.03 16.58 32.11
C TYR A 349 -6.26 15.44 31.11
N ILE A 350 -5.45 15.42 30.05
CA ILE A 350 -5.52 14.39 29.01
C ILE A 350 -4.21 13.62 29.05
N TRP A 351 -4.30 12.33 29.33
CA TRP A 351 -3.15 11.43 29.33
C TRP A 351 -3.38 10.32 28.30
N ASP A 352 -2.50 10.28 27.30
CA ASP A 352 -2.41 9.15 26.38
C ASP A 352 -1.42 8.10 26.94
N LEU A 353 -1.97 6.96 27.35
CA LEU A 353 -1.28 5.92 28.12
C LEU A 353 -0.35 5.05 27.26
N ALA A 354 -0.65 4.96 25.96
CA ALA A 354 0.07 4.15 24.97
C ALA A 354 0.27 4.99 23.70
N ALA A 355 0.86 6.16 23.88
CA ALA A 355 0.87 7.24 22.90
C ALA A 355 1.65 6.91 21.61
N GLY A 356 2.49 5.87 21.63
CA GLY A 356 3.49 5.66 20.58
C GLY A 356 4.28 6.95 20.37
N THR A 357 4.31 7.48 19.15
CA THR A 357 4.94 8.76 18.82
C THR A 357 4.03 9.99 18.99
N GLY A 358 2.86 9.87 19.64
CA GLY A 358 2.00 11.01 20.02
C GLY A 358 0.93 11.41 19.01
N ASN A 359 0.51 10.53 18.09
CA ASN A 359 -0.39 10.92 17.00
C ASN A 359 -1.79 11.36 17.45
N LEU A 360 -2.37 10.72 18.48
CA LEU A 360 -3.67 11.13 19.04
C LEU A 360 -3.64 12.51 19.71
N LEU A 361 -2.45 12.95 20.12
CA LEU A 361 -2.21 14.23 20.78
C LEU A 361 -1.98 15.37 19.78
N THR A 362 -1.85 15.07 18.48
CA THR A 362 -1.79 16.10 17.44
C THR A 362 -3.06 16.95 17.43
N ASN A 363 -2.94 18.24 17.15
CA ASN A 363 -4.02 19.24 17.17
C ASN A 363 -4.62 19.57 18.56
N LEU A 364 -4.18 18.90 19.63
CA LEU A 364 -4.40 19.41 20.99
C LEU A 364 -3.42 20.56 21.26
N THR A 365 -3.82 21.51 22.10
CA THR A 365 -3.10 22.80 22.25
C THR A 365 -2.73 23.13 23.69
N GLU A 366 -3.44 22.59 24.68
CA GLU A 366 -3.25 22.88 26.10
C GLU A 366 -2.10 22.11 26.75
N SER A 367 -0.86 22.37 26.29
CA SER A 367 0.36 21.61 26.65
C SER A 367 0.59 21.36 28.15
N HIS A 368 0.16 22.28 29.02
CA HIS A 368 0.27 22.14 30.47
C HIS A 368 -0.65 21.04 31.05
N LYS A 369 -1.63 20.57 30.28
CA LYS A 369 -2.61 19.56 30.68
C LYS A 369 -2.49 18.25 29.91
N LEU A 370 -1.58 18.18 28.94
CA LEU A 370 -1.33 16.99 28.14
C LEU A 370 -0.18 16.19 28.73
N TYR A 371 -0.38 14.87 28.83
CA TYR A 371 0.60 13.88 29.25
C TYR A 371 0.64 12.74 28.23
N ALA A 372 1.82 12.18 28.01
CA ALA A 372 2.03 11.08 27.09
C ALA A 372 2.94 10.04 27.72
N SER A 373 2.51 8.78 27.69
CA SER A 373 3.35 7.66 28.07
C SER A 373 3.31 6.54 27.05
N THR A 374 4.36 5.74 27.06
CA THR A 374 4.48 4.54 26.23
C THR A 374 5.50 3.60 26.84
N LEU A 375 5.39 2.31 26.52
CA LEU A 375 6.32 1.28 26.98
C LEU A 375 7.71 1.45 26.36
N ASP A 376 7.78 1.96 25.12
CA ASP A 376 9.02 2.05 24.35
C ASP A 376 9.75 3.38 24.60
N LYS A 377 10.98 3.29 25.12
CA LYS A 377 11.85 4.45 25.37
C LYS A 377 12.21 5.23 24.11
N ALA A 378 12.27 4.59 22.94
CA ALA A 378 12.56 5.27 21.68
C ALA A 378 11.41 6.21 21.27
N ASP A 379 10.17 5.78 21.49
CA ASP A 379 8.98 6.59 21.20
C ASP A 379 8.89 7.81 22.14
N VAL A 380 9.30 7.66 23.40
CA VAL A 380 9.50 8.78 24.34
C VAL A 380 10.51 9.78 23.79
N GLY A 381 11.64 9.31 23.24
CA GLY A 381 12.65 10.16 22.61
C GLY A 381 12.11 10.94 21.42
N ILE A 382 11.38 10.27 20.52
CA ILE A 382 10.75 10.90 19.35
C ILE A 382 9.73 11.96 19.80
N MET A 383 8.86 11.64 20.76
CA MET A 383 7.89 12.63 21.28
C MET A 383 8.59 13.82 21.94
N GLN A 384 9.71 13.61 22.65
CA GLN A 384 10.49 14.70 23.24
C GLN A 384 11.12 15.60 22.18
N GLU A 385 11.64 15.03 21.09
CA GLU A 385 12.13 15.78 19.93
C GLU A 385 10.99 16.59 19.28
N LEU A 386 9.86 15.96 18.99
CA LEU A 386 8.68 16.63 18.41
C LEU A 386 8.12 17.74 19.32
N ALA A 387 8.19 17.56 20.65
CA ALA A 387 7.81 18.59 21.62
C ALA A 387 8.80 19.76 21.64
N ASN A 388 10.11 19.49 21.58
CA ASN A 388 11.14 20.52 21.49
C ASN A 388 11.03 21.33 20.19
N ASP A 389 10.72 20.66 19.08
CA ASP A 389 10.51 21.26 17.76
C ASP A 389 9.10 21.87 17.60
N LYS A 390 8.29 21.87 18.67
CA LYS A 390 6.92 22.43 18.74
C LYS A 390 5.93 21.81 17.76
N SER A 391 6.24 20.62 17.24
CA SER A 391 5.34 19.84 16.36
C SER A 391 4.26 19.10 17.16
N LEU A 392 4.50 18.83 18.45
CA LEU A 392 3.49 18.41 19.43
C LEU A 392 3.40 19.44 20.55
N ALA A 393 2.18 19.84 20.92
CA ALA A 393 1.94 20.75 22.03
C ALA A 393 2.06 20.02 23.39
N LEU A 394 3.22 19.43 23.66
CA LEU A 394 3.55 18.72 24.90
C LEU A 394 4.72 19.39 25.59
N LEU A 395 4.75 19.31 26.92
CA LEU A 395 5.96 19.67 27.67
C LEU A 395 6.86 18.44 27.76
N PRO A 396 8.19 18.53 27.50
CA PRO A 396 9.10 17.38 27.58
C PRO A 396 9.03 16.62 28.92
N LYS A 397 8.77 17.34 30.02
CA LYS A 397 8.59 16.77 31.35
C LYS A 397 7.28 15.96 31.56
N HIS A 398 6.34 16.05 30.63
CA HIS A 398 5.08 15.29 30.65
C HIS A 398 5.12 14.05 29.74
N ILE A 399 6.29 13.76 29.16
CA ILE A 399 6.53 12.62 28.28
C ILE A 399 7.45 11.64 29.02
N PHE A 400 6.96 10.44 29.29
CA PHE A 400 7.69 9.47 30.11
C PHE A 400 7.43 8.02 29.69
N GLN A 401 8.39 7.14 29.98
CA GLN A 401 8.22 5.71 29.79
C GLN A 401 7.35 5.15 30.92
N PHE A 402 6.32 4.37 30.59
CA PHE A 402 5.42 3.77 31.57
C PHE A 402 4.83 2.47 31.00
N ASP A 403 4.90 1.39 31.76
CA ASP A 403 4.21 0.14 31.48
C ASP A 403 2.82 0.17 32.14
N PHE A 404 1.79 0.54 31.36
CA PHE A 404 0.42 0.65 31.84
C PHE A 404 -0.14 -0.61 32.52
N LEU A 405 0.38 -1.80 32.17
CA LEU A 405 -0.12 -3.06 32.71
C LEU A 405 0.62 -3.50 33.97
N ASN A 406 1.88 -3.10 34.14
CA ASN A 406 2.76 -3.64 35.18
C ASN A 406 3.33 -2.59 36.15
N ASP A 407 3.44 -1.33 35.75
CA ASP A 407 3.93 -0.28 36.64
C ASP A 407 2.85 0.11 37.66
N GLU A 408 3.27 0.35 38.91
CA GLU A 408 2.34 0.84 39.93
C GLU A 408 1.80 2.22 39.54
N PHE A 409 0.47 2.35 39.49
CA PHE A 409 -0.19 3.64 39.41
C PHE A 409 0.25 4.53 40.57
N PHE A 410 0.23 5.85 40.35
CA PHE A 410 0.63 6.86 41.34
C PHE A 410 -0.35 6.95 42.54
N ASP A 411 -0.62 5.84 43.22
CA ASP A 411 -1.51 5.77 44.39
C ASP A 411 -0.86 6.34 45.65
N LYS A 412 0.44 6.69 45.57
CA LYS A 412 1.18 7.34 46.66
C LYS A 412 1.68 8.70 46.19
N PRO A 413 1.20 9.81 46.79
CA PRO A 413 1.79 11.12 46.52
C PRO A 413 3.29 11.05 46.81
N CYS A 414 4.11 11.60 45.90
CA CYS A 414 5.55 11.60 46.13
C CYS A 414 5.85 12.35 47.44
N LYS A 415 6.98 12.05 48.10
CA LYS A 415 7.31 12.61 49.43
C LYS A 415 7.09 14.13 49.53
N LYS A 416 7.36 14.85 48.45
CA LYS A 416 7.18 16.30 48.32
C LYS A 416 5.72 16.78 48.39
N HIS A 417 4.78 15.98 47.88
CA HIS A 417 3.33 16.26 47.87
C HIS A 417 2.57 15.52 48.99
N ALA A 418 3.21 14.55 49.65
CA ALA A 418 2.68 13.94 50.86
C ALA A 418 2.70 14.91 52.05
N GLU A 419 3.63 15.87 52.06
CA GLU A 419 3.78 16.88 53.13
C GLU A 419 2.86 18.10 52.93
N THR A 420 2.49 18.42 51.69
CA THR A 420 1.54 19.49 51.36
C THR A 420 0.15 18.89 51.19
N GLY A 421 -0.53 18.62 52.31
CA GLY A 421 -1.86 18.03 52.29
C GLY A 421 -2.83 18.77 51.36
N GLY A 422 -3.41 18.06 50.39
CA GLY A 422 -4.62 18.49 49.70
C GLY A 422 -4.52 18.54 48.18
N GLY A 423 -5.11 17.55 47.55
CA GLY A 423 -5.39 17.52 46.11
C GLY A 423 -5.59 16.08 45.66
N ARG A 424 -6.79 15.52 45.88
CA ARG A 424 -7.19 14.26 45.24
C ARG A 424 -7.25 14.50 43.73
N PHE A 425 -6.64 13.60 42.96
CA PHE A 425 -6.79 13.51 41.51
C PHE A 425 -8.24 13.27 41.12
#